data_AF-A0A842QEM5-F1
#
_entry.id   AF-A0A842QEM5-F1
#
_cell.length_a   1.000
_cell.length_b   1.000
_cell.length_c   1.000
_cell.angle_alpha   90.00
_cell.angle_beta   90.00
_cell.angle_gamma   90.00
#
_symmetry.space_group_name_H-M   'P 1'
#
loop_
_entity.id
_entity.type
_entity.pdbx_description
1 polymer ?
#
loop_
_entity_poly.entity_id
_entity_poly.type
_entity_poly.pdbx_seq_one_letter_code
_entity_poly.pdbx_strand_id
1 'polypeptide(L)'
;MGNRLATFLTSKLAGQRISDAQSGFRAIHRDLAQRLVVESKKTYVQETLIRSIRQSYKVVEVPIRFRKREGKSRLISSIWRYAFQVFPDLILTYVQVASLRFFGIISMLLLAAGIPFLSAGIIFMLSGNIGRGLSLLIPSITILAPTISSLMSAGLIIDYIHKLRMWRLEKEALKKDNSQ
;
A
#
# COMPACT_ATOMS: atom_id res chain seq x y z
N MET A 1 -8.51 19.64 -5.08
CA MET A 1 -7.36 19.27 -4.20
C MET A 1 -7.08 17.77 -4.19
N GLY A 2 -8.08 16.89 -4.03
CA GLY A 2 -7.88 15.43 -4.03
C GLY A 2 -7.11 14.85 -5.24
N ASN A 3 -7.40 15.33 -6.46
CA ASN A 3 -6.70 14.85 -7.67
C ASN A 3 -5.18 15.13 -7.65
N ARG A 4 -4.76 16.27 -7.08
CA ARG A 4 -3.34 16.61 -6.96
C ARG A 4 -2.61 15.71 -5.95
N LEU A 5 -3.29 15.33 -4.86
CA LEU A 5 -2.72 14.49 -3.81
C LEU A 5 -2.59 13.03 -4.26
N ALA A 6 -3.61 12.50 -4.94
CA ALA A 6 -3.56 11.18 -5.57
C ALA A 6 -2.49 11.11 -6.67
N THR A 7 -2.36 12.17 -7.47
CA THR A 7 -1.33 12.30 -8.51
C THR A 7 0.08 12.35 -7.92
N PHE A 8 0.29 13.08 -6.82
CA PHE A 8 1.57 13.14 -6.12
C PHE A 8 1.98 11.78 -5.55
N LEU A 9 1.07 11.08 -4.87
CA LEU A 9 1.34 9.74 -4.33
C LEU A 9 1.65 8.73 -5.44
N THR A 10 0.88 8.76 -6.53
CA THR A 10 1.10 7.86 -7.66
C THR A 10 2.43 8.16 -8.36
N SER A 11 2.78 9.44 -8.54
CA SER A 11 4.09 9.84 -9.10
C SER A 11 5.26 9.36 -8.26
N LYS A 12 5.14 9.47 -6.93
CA LYS A 12 6.19 9.03 -6.00
C LYS A 12 6.35 7.50 -6.00
N LEU A 13 5.26 6.75 -6.12
CA LEU A 13 5.28 5.29 -6.21
C LEU A 13 5.76 4.79 -7.57
N ALA A 14 5.44 5.52 -8.64
CA ALA A 14 5.84 5.24 -10.01
C ALA A 14 7.29 5.66 -10.32
N GLY A 15 7.92 6.50 -9.49
CA GLY A 15 9.26 7.03 -9.76
C GLY A 15 9.34 8.01 -10.93
N GLN A 16 8.18 8.46 -11.44
CA GLN A 16 8.08 9.37 -12.58
C GLN A 16 7.12 10.51 -12.23
N ARG A 17 7.46 11.75 -12.61
CA ARG A 17 6.56 12.90 -12.45
C ARG A 17 5.39 12.73 -13.42
N ILE A 18 4.19 12.51 -12.89
CA ILE A 18 2.94 12.40 -13.64
C ILE A 18 2.05 13.58 -13.20
N SER A 19 1.47 14.33 -14.14
CA SER A 19 0.65 15.51 -13.83
C SER A 19 -0.85 15.21 -13.70
N ASP A 20 -1.34 14.12 -14.30
CA ASP A 20 -2.66 13.55 -14.03
C ASP A 20 -2.63 12.01 -13.99
N ALA A 21 -2.55 11.46 -12.78
CA ALA A 21 -2.54 10.01 -12.58
C ALA A 21 -3.95 9.39 -12.46
N GLN A 22 -5.01 10.17 -12.70
CA GLN A 22 -6.40 9.72 -12.61
C GLN A 22 -7.13 9.77 -13.96
N SER A 23 -6.50 10.30 -15.00
CA SER A 23 -7.07 10.31 -16.34
C SER A 23 -7.35 8.89 -16.84
N GLY A 24 -8.58 8.67 -17.32
CA GLY A 24 -8.98 7.44 -18.01
C GLY A 24 -8.41 7.35 -19.44
N PHE A 25 -8.05 8.49 -20.04
CA PHE A 25 -7.57 8.57 -21.41
C PHE A 25 -6.11 8.13 -21.52
N ARG A 26 -5.89 7.01 -22.21
CA ARG A 26 -4.55 6.43 -22.43
C ARG A 26 -4.51 5.66 -23.75
N ALA A 27 -3.37 5.74 -24.43
CA ALA A 27 -3.03 4.84 -25.52
C ALA A 27 -1.99 3.84 -25.01
N ILE A 28 -2.23 2.55 -25.25
CA ILE A 28 -1.35 1.47 -24.79
C ILE A 28 -0.87 0.70 -26.02
N HIS A 29 0.42 0.39 -26.08
CA HIS A 29 0.97 -0.46 -27.14
C HIS A 29 0.32 -1.86 -27.10
N ARG A 30 0.07 -2.48 -28.25
CA ARG A 30 -0.62 -3.78 -28.32
C ARG A 30 0.07 -4.85 -27.45
N ASP A 31 1.39 -4.92 -27.50
CA ASP A 31 2.17 -5.92 -26.76
C ASP A 31 2.08 -5.73 -25.25
N LEU A 32 2.00 -4.47 -24.81
CA LEU A 32 1.79 -4.13 -23.42
C LEU A 32 0.36 -4.51 -23.02
N ALA A 33 -0.65 -4.14 -23.81
CA ALA A 33 -2.04 -4.45 -23.54
C ALA A 33 -2.31 -5.96 -23.39
N GLN A 34 -1.59 -6.82 -24.13
CA GLN A 34 -1.71 -8.28 -24.00
C GLN A 34 -1.06 -8.85 -22.73
N ARG A 35 -0.06 -8.17 -22.15
CA ARG A 35 0.69 -8.62 -20.97
C ARG A 35 0.22 -7.96 -19.67
N LEU A 36 -0.62 -6.94 -19.78
CA LEU A 36 -0.99 -6.07 -18.67
C LEU A 36 -2.22 -6.63 -17.97
N VAL A 37 -1.98 -7.39 -16.90
CA VAL A 37 -3.03 -7.92 -16.03
C VAL A 37 -3.40 -6.86 -14.99
N VAL A 38 -4.61 -6.31 -15.08
CA VAL A 38 -5.19 -5.38 -14.10
C VAL A 38 -6.28 -6.10 -13.33
N GLU A 39 -6.15 -6.21 -12.02
CA GLU A 39 -7.13 -6.93 -11.20
C GLU A 39 -8.18 -5.99 -10.59
N SER A 40 -7.84 -4.71 -10.43
CA SER A 40 -8.64 -3.78 -9.65
C SER A 40 -9.53 -2.89 -10.53
N LYS A 41 -10.87 -2.99 -10.38
CA LYS A 41 -11.84 -2.17 -11.15
C LYS A 41 -11.78 -0.67 -10.83
N LYS A 42 -11.46 -0.30 -9.58
CA LYS A 42 -11.43 1.11 -9.12
C LYS A 42 -10.05 1.76 -9.30
N THR A 43 -8.98 0.97 -9.23
CA THR A 43 -7.59 1.43 -9.19
C THR A 43 -6.84 1.10 -10.48
N TYR A 44 -7.58 0.71 -11.52
CA TYR A 44 -7.03 0.23 -12.79
C TYR A 44 -6.05 1.24 -13.41
N VAL A 45 -6.30 2.53 -13.18
CA VAL A 45 -5.47 3.62 -13.72
C VAL A 45 -4.04 3.55 -13.18
N GLN A 46 -3.91 3.52 -11.86
CA GLN A 46 -2.64 3.58 -11.16
C GLN A 46 -1.90 2.26 -11.30
N GLU A 47 -2.64 1.13 -11.27
CA GLU A 47 -2.06 -0.19 -11.47
C GLU A 47 -1.45 -0.33 -12.87
N THR A 48 -2.16 0.10 -13.91
CA THR A 48 -1.66 0.10 -15.29
C THR A 48 -0.39 0.94 -15.40
N LEU A 49 -0.39 2.13 -14.80
CA LEU A 49 0.74 3.07 -14.87
C LEU A 49 1.99 2.51 -14.18
N ILE A 50 1.85 2.02 -12.94
CA ILE A 50 2.93 1.41 -12.17
C ILE A 50 3.49 0.18 -12.89
N ARG A 51 2.64 -0.68 -13.46
CA ARG A 51 3.07 -1.88 -14.19
C ARG A 51 3.79 -1.55 -15.49
N SER A 52 3.30 -0.56 -16.24
CA SER A 52 3.95 -0.08 -17.47
C SER A 52 5.39 0.37 -17.19
N ILE A 53 5.57 1.15 -16.12
CA ILE A 53 6.88 1.65 -15.72
C ILE A 53 7.78 0.51 -15.22
N ARG A 54 7.25 -0.42 -14.42
CA ARG A 54 8.01 -1.60 -13.96
C ARG A 54 8.43 -2.53 -15.09
N GLN A 55 7.67 -2.58 -16.18
CA GLN A 55 8.02 -3.34 -17.40
C GLN A 55 8.95 -2.54 -18.33
N SER A 56 9.53 -1.43 -17.86
CA SER A 56 10.44 -0.56 -18.62
C SER A 56 9.84 0.06 -19.88
N TYR A 57 8.51 0.17 -19.96
CA TYR A 57 7.86 0.90 -21.05
C TYR A 57 7.97 2.40 -20.81
N LYS A 58 8.22 3.15 -21.89
CA LYS A 58 8.27 4.61 -21.85
C LYS A 58 6.86 5.17 -21.73
N VAL A 59 6.56 5.78 -20.59
CA VAL A 59 5.31 6.52 -20.37
C VAL A 59 5.54 7.99 -20.69
N VAL A 60 4.73 8.53 -21.60
CA VAL A 60 4.75 9.94 -22.01
C VAL A 60 3.40 10.55 -21.73
N GLU A 61 3.41 11.73 -21.12
CA GLU A 61 2.21 12.51 -20.86
C GLU A 61 2.01 13.54 -21.96
N VAL A 62 0.84 13.54 -22.59
CA VAL A 62 0.46 14.56 -23.57
C VAL A 62 -0.29 15.66 -22.81
N PRO A 63 0.19 16.92 -22.80
CA PRO A 63 -0.45 17.98 -22.06
C PRO A 63 -1.84 18.30 -22.66
N ILE A 64 -2.89 18.03 -21.88
CA ILE A 64 -4.27 18.34 -22.28
C ILE A 64 -4.70 19.61 -21.54
N ARG A 65 -5.13 20.65 -22.25
CA ARG A 65 -5.72 21.84 -21.63
C ARG A 65 -7.12 21.52 -21.12
N PHE A 66 -7.23 21.26 -19.82
CA PHE A 66 -8.53 21.12 -19.17
C PHE A 66 -9.22 22.50 -19.12
N ARG A 67 -10.29 22.69 -19.89
CA ARG A 67 -11.17 23.85 -19.69
C ARG A 67 -11.83 23.71 -18.32
N LYS A 68 -11.77 24.79 -17.52
CA LYS A 68 -12.44 24.85 -16.21
C LYS A 68 -13.94 24.66 -16.48
N ARG A 69 -14.51 23.58 -15.96
CA ARG A 69 -15.95 23.33 -16.09
C ARG A 69 -16.68 24.45 -15.36
N GLU A 70 -17.50 25.21 -16.09
CA GLU A 70 -18.44 26.14 -15.46
C GLU A 70 -19.60 25.32 -14.90
N GLY A 71 -19.67 25.24 -13.57
CA GLY A 71 -20.69 24.50 -12.85
C GLY A 71 -20.19 23.89 -11.55
N LYS A 72 -21.05 23.85 -10.52
CA LYS A 72 -20.78 23.12 -9.28
C LYS A 72 -20.65 21.63 -9.61
N SER A 73 -19.55 21.00 -9.20
CA SER A 73 -19.39 19.55 -9.27
C SER A 73 -20.55 18.89 -8.52
N ARG A 74 -21.45 18.21 -9.25
CA ARG A 74 -22.55 17.44 -8.64
C ARG A 74 -22.07 16.16 -7.95
N LEU A 75 -20.78 15.81 -8.09
CA LEU A 75 -20.22 14.55 -7.61
C LEU A 75 -19.65 14.63 -6.19
N ILE A 76 -19.32 15.82 -5.70
CA ILE A 76 -18.71 16.00 -4.37
C ILE A 76 -19.28 17.28 -3.75
N SER A 77 -20.37 17.15 -3.00
CA SER A 77 -20.97 18.25 -2.23
C SER A 77 -20.10 18.66 -1.03
N SER A 78 -19.20 17.76 -0.58
CA SER A 78 -18.31 17.97 0.55
C SER A 78 -17.01 17.17 0.35
N ILE A 79 -15.88 17.87 0.22
CA ILE A 79 -14.54 17.26 0.14
C ILE A 79 -14.26 16.40 1.38
N TRP A 80 -14.75 16.83 2.54
CA TRP A 80 -14.61 16.10 3.80
C TRP A 80 -15.39 14.79 3.81
N ARG A 81 -16.66 14.81 3.38
CA ARG A 81 -17.50 13.59 3.33
C ARG A 81 -16.94 12.58 2.33
N TYR A 82 -16.48 13.06 1.18
CA TYR A 82 -15.81 12.22 0.19
C TYR A 82 -14.48 11.67 0.70
N ALA A 83 -13.67 12.48 1.38
CA ALA A 83 -12.42 12.03 1.99
C ALA A 83 -12.68 10.92 3.00
N PHE A 84 -13.61 11.09 3.94
CA PHE A 84 -13.97 10.05 4.92
C PHE A 84 -14.54 8.78 4.28
N GLN A 85 -15.30 8.90 3.20
CA GLN A 85 -15.86 7.74 2.50
C GLN A 85 -14.79 6.95 1.72
N VAL A 86 -13.79 7.62 1.17
CA VAL A 86 -12.71 7.00 0.38
C VAL A 86 -11.52 6.57 1.25
N PHE A 87 -11.37 7.15 2.45
CA PHE A 87 -10.30 6.84 3.39
C PHE A 87 -10.14 5.34 3.70
N PRO A 88 -11.20 4.58 4.05
CA PRO A 88 -11.05 3.15 4.33
C PRO A 88 -10.65 2.35 3.08
N ASP A 89 -11.20 2.67 1.91
CA ASP A 89 -10.81 2.05 0.63
C ASP A 89 -9.32 2.32 0.30
N LEU A 90 -8.85 3.54 0.57
CA LEU A 90 -7.47 3.94 0.34
C LEU A 90 -6.49 3.25 1.30
N ILE A 91 -6.86 3.16 2.59
CA ILE A 91 -6.09 2.40 3.59
C ILE A 91 -6.03 0.94 3.18
N LEU A 92 -7.15 0.32 2.82
CA LEU A 92 -7.19 -1.08 2.42
C LEU A 92 -6.31 -1.33 1.20
N THR A 93 -6.38 -0.46 0.19
CA THR A 93 -5.53 -0.55 -1.02
C THR A 93 -4.05 -0.36 -0.68
N TYR A 94 -3.72 0.60 0.19
CA TYR A 94 -2.34 0.82 0.63
C TYR A 94 -1.80 -0.37 1.43
N VAL A 95 -2.61 -0.92 2.34
CA VAL A 95 -2.29 -2.12 3.10
C VAL A 95 -2.12 -3.32 2.18
N GLN A 96 -2.89 -3.46 1.10
CA GLN A 96 -2.74 -4.55 0.14
C GLN A 96 -1.49 -4.42 -0.74
N VAL A 97 -1.14 -3.20 -1.18
CA VAL A 97 -0.01 -2.97 -2.08
C VAL A 97 1.32 -2.89 -1.33
N ALA A 98 1.32 -2.35 -0.12
CA ALA A 98 2.49 -2.07 0.68
C ALA A 98 2.40 -2.69 2.08
N SER A 99 1.83 -3.90 2.20
CA SER A 99 1.63 -4.60 3.48
C SER A 99 2.89 -4.62 4.33
N LEU A 100 4.04 -4.97 3.73
CA LEU A 100 5.32 -5.05 4.44
C LEU A 100 5.72 -3.69 5.04
N ARG A 101 5.54 -2.61 4.29
CA ARG A 101 5.93 -1.26 4.73
C ARG A 101 4.97 -0.74 5.79
N PHE A 102 3.68 -0.97 5.62
CA PHE A 102 2.67 -0.52 6.57
C PHE A 102 2.83 -1.19 7.93
N PHE A 103 2.80 -2.53 7.96
CA PHE A 103 3.00 -3.28 9.20
C PHE A 103 4.42 -3.12 9.74
N GLY A 104 5.43 -3.09 8.87
CA GLY A 104 6.82 -2.89 9.29
C GLY A 104 7.07 -1.55 9.99
N ILE A 105 6.53 -0.44 9.48
CA ILE A 105 6.67 0.89 10.12
C ILE A 105 5.95 0.90 11.47
N ILE A 106 4.74 0.35 11.54
CA ILE A 106 3.97 0.26 12.79
C ILE A 106 4.75 -0.59 13.81
N SER A 107 5.20 -1.77 13.41
CA SER A 107 5.97 -2.66 14.29
C SER A 107 7.27 -2.01 14.76
N MET A 108 7.96 -1.26 13.89
CA MET A 108 9.19 -0.57 14.25
C MET A 108 8.96 0.55 15.29
N LEU A 109 7.87 1.29 15.15
CA LEU A 109 7.47 2.31 16.12
C LEU A 109 7.12 1.70 17.48
N LEU A 110 6.33 0.61 17.49
CA LEU A 110 5.99 -0.05 18.75
C LEU A 110 7.19 -0.74 19.42
N LEU A 111 8.11 -1.31 18.64
CA LEU A 111 9.38 -1.84 19.17
C LEU A 111 10.20 -0.75 19.84
N ALA A 112 10.36 0.40 19.17
CA ALA A 112 11.07 1.53 19.73
C ALA A 112 10.41 2.04 21.04
N ALA A 113 9.09 1.99 21.13
CA ALA A 113 8.35 2.35 22.34
C ALA A 113 8.43 1.29 23.44
N GLY A 114 8.51 -0.01 23.11
CA GLY A 114 8.51 -1.12 24.08
C GLY A 114 9.87 -1.40 24.73
N ILE A 115 10.98 -1.17 24.01
CA ILE A 115 12.35 -1.42 24.51
C ILE A 115 12.66 -0.65 25.82
N PRO A 116 12.34 0.66 25.96
CA PRO A 116 12.60 1.40 27.19
C PRO A 116 11.91 0.83 28.42
N PHE A 117 10.67 0.34 28.27
CA PHE A 117 9.93 -0.28 29.37
C PHE A 117 10.54 -1.62 29.77
N LEU A 118 10.97 -2.42 28.79
CA LEU A 118 11.66 -3.67 29.05
C LEU A 118 12.99 -3.43 29.77
N SER A 119 13.81 -2.50 29.27
CA SER A 119 15.11 -2.18 29.88
C SER A 119 14.96 -1.61 31.28
N ALA A 120 14.00 -0.70 31.49
CA ALA A 120 13.73 -0.13 32.81
C ALA A 120 13.23 -1.20 33.79
N GLY A 121 12.33 -2.08 33.34
CA GLY A 121 11.85 -3.21 34.15
C GLY A 121 12.99 -4.11 34.63
N ILE A 122 13.90 -4.49 33.74
CA ILE A 122 15.07 -5.32 34.08
C ILE A 122 16.01 -4.60 35.05
N ILE A 123 16.33 -3.32 34.80
CA ILE A 123 17.22 -2.53 35.67
C ILE A 123 16.64 -2.42 37.09
N PHE A 124 15.33 -2.19 37.22
CA PHE A 124 14.67 -2.10 38.53
C PHE A 124 14.62 -3.44 39.26
N MET A 125 14.50 -4.57 38.56
CA MET A 125 14.61 -5.89 39.18
C MET A 125 16.02 -6.17 39.69
N LEU A 126 17.06 -5.82 38.93
CA LEU A 126 18.46 -5.98 39.35
C LEU A 126 18.82 -5.06 40.53
N SER A 127 18.18 -3.91 40.64
CA SER A 127 18.35 -2.97 41.76
C SER A 127 17.61 -3.38 43.04
N GLY A 128 17.02 -4.58 43.07
CA GLY A 128 16.28 -5.13 44.22
C GLY A 128 14.85 -4.60 44.39
N ASN A 129 14.37 -3.76 43.46
CA ASN A 129 13.04 -3.14 43.54
C ASN A 129 12.01 -3.96 42.72
N ILE A 130 11.66 -5.13 43.24
CA ILE A 130 10.88 -6.17 42.55
C ILE A 130 9.50 -5.64 42.11
N GLY A 131 8.83 -4.85 42.95
CA GLY A 131 7.48 -4.32 42.66
C GLY A 131 7.45 -3.37 41.45
N ARG A 132 8.40 -2.43 41.37
CA ARG A 132 8.52 -1.51 40.23
C ARG A 132 8.99 -2.23 38.97
N GLY A 133 9.90 -3.21 39.11
CA GLY A 133 10.34 -4.06 38.00
C GLY A 133 9.18 -4.82 37.35
N LEU A 134 8.36 -5.52 38.13
CA LEU A 134 7.20 -6.28 37.62
C LEU A 134 6.17 -5.36 36.93
N SER A 135 5.89 -4.19 37.52
CA SER A 135 4.93 -3.24 36.98
C SER A 135 5.33 -2.70 35.61
N LEU A 136 6.64 -2.59 35.33
CA LEU A 136 7.19 -2.14 34.03
C LEU A 136 7.30 -3.28 33.00
N LEU A 137 7.39 -4.53 33.45
CA LEU A 137 7.45 -5.68 32.55
C LEU A 137 6.10 -5.97 31.87
N ILE A 138 4.99 -5.83 32.59
CA ILE A 138 3.63 -6.06 32.05
C ILE A 138 3.34 -5.22 30.79
N PRO A 139 3.54 -3.88 30.78
CA PRO A 139 3.34 -3.08 29.58
C PRO A 139 4.36 -3.42 28.48
N SER A 140 5.60 -3.77 28.83
CA SER A 140 6.61 -4.15 27.83
C SER A 140 6.19 -5.40 27.04
N ILE A 141 5.70 -6.44 27.71
CA ILE A 141 5.23 -7.68 27.06
C ILE A 141 3.99 -7.41 26.21
N THR A 142 3.07 -6.58 26.72
CA THR A 142 1.83 -6.21 26.05
C THR A 142 2.10 -5.41 24.77
N ILE A 143 3.16 -4.60 24.73
CA ILE A 143 3.57 -3.84 23.53
C ILE A 143 4.38 -4.72 22.57
N LEU A 144 5.30 -5.55 23.07
CA LEU A 144 6.23 -6.31 22.24
C LEU A 144 5.59 -7.54 21.58
N ALA A 145 4.72 -8.28 22.28
CA ALA A 145 4.14 -9.52 21.74
C ALA A 145 3.25 -9.29 20.49
N PRO A 146 2.33 -8.30 20.45
CA PRO A 146 1.56 -7.99 19.25
C PRO A 146 2.42 -7.42 18.12
N THR A 147 3.50 -6.73 18.48
CA THR A 147 4.44 -6.14 17.53
C THR A 147 5.19 -7.20 16.73
N ILE A 148 5.61 -8.28 17.39
CA ILE A 148 6.28 -9.40 16.73
C ILE A 148 5.26 -10.18 15.86
N SER A 149 4.06 -10.42 16.37
CA SER A 149 3.00 -11.14 15.65
C SER A 149 2.54 -10.41 14.39
N SER A 150 2.42 -9.07 14.43
CA SER A 150 2.06 -8.25 13.27
C SER A 150 3.13 -8.28 12.17
N LEU A 151 4.42 -8.33 12.54
CA LEU A 151 5.51 -8.44 11.57
C LEU A 151 5.51 -9.81 10.87
N MET A 152 5.27 -10.89 11.63
CA MET A 152 5.15 -12.25 11.08
C MET A 152 3.94 -12.35 10.15
N SER A 153 2.80 -11.77 10.55
CA SER A 153 1.57 -11.77 9.76
C SER A 153 1.78 -11.10 8.39
N ALA A 154 2.50 -9.97 8.36
CA ALA A 154 2.81 -9.28 7.11
C ALA A 154 3.68 -10.13 6.16
N GLY A 155 4.66 -10.86 6.72
CA GLY A 155 5.49 -11.80 5.96
C GLY A 155 4.67 -12.94 5.36
N LEU A 156 3.80 -13.56 6.15
CA LEU A 156 2.92 -14.64 5.69
C LEU A 156 1.93 -14.19 4.61
N ILE A 157 1.36 -13.00 4.75
CA ILE A 157 0.45 -12.43 3.74
C ILE A 157 1.19 -12.26 2.40
N ILE A 158 2.44 -11.81 2.42
CA ILE A 158 3.23 -11.61 1.21
C ILE A 158 3.58 -12.94 0.56
N ASP A 159 4.00 -13.92 1.35
CA ASP A 159 4.32 -15.25 0.84
C ASP A 159 3.09 -15.90 0.21
N TYR A 160 1.92 -15.74 0.85
CA TYR A 160 0.64 -16.19 0.34
C TYR A 160 0.23 -15.49 -0.97
N ILE A 161 0.38 -14.15 -1.05
CA ILE A 161 0.12 -13.39 -2.27
C ILE A 161 1.06 -13.82 -3.41
N HIS A 162 2.35 -14.04 -3.11
CA HIS A 162 3.32 -14.48 -4.10
C HIS A 162 2.94 -15.85 -4.67
N LYS A 163 2.56 -16.77 -3.78
CA LYS A 163 2.11 -18.12 -4.15
C LYS A 163 0.84 -18.11 -5.00
N LEU A 164 -0.16 -17.31 -4.64
CA LEU A 164 -1.39 -17.14 -5.43
C LEU A 164 -1.11 -16.59 -6.83
N ARG A 165 -0.17 -15.65 -6.94
CA ARG A 165 0.20 -15.06 -8.21
C ARG A 165 0.89 -16.07 -9.12
N MET A 166 1.82 -16.86 -8.57
CA MET A 166 2.50 -17.92 -9.31
C MET A 166 1.52 -18.99 -9.80
N TRP A 167 0.62 -19.44 -8.93
CA TRP A 167 -0.41 -20.42 -9.29
C TRP A 167 -1.34 -19.93 -10.41
N ARG A 168 -1.67 -18.64 -10.42
CA ARG A 168 -2.47 -18.04 -11.50
C ARG A 168 -1.72 -18.05 -12.84
N LEU A 169 -0.44 -17.67 -12.83
CA LEU A 169 0.40 -17.67 -14.03
C LEU A 169 0.58 -19.08 -14.60
N GLU A 170 0.76 -20.07 -13.73
CA GLU A 170 0.85 -21.49 -14.12
C GLU A 170 -0.46 -21.97 -14.78
N LYS A 171 -1.62 -21.63 -14.22
CA LYS A 171 -2.92 -21.93 -14.84
C LYS A 171 -3.12 -21.27 -16.19
N GLU A 172 -2.65 -20.04 -16.37
CA GLU A 172 -2.73 -19.33 -17.64
C GLU A 172 -1.79 -19.95 -18.69
N ALA A 173 -0.60 -20.41 -18.28
CA ALA A 173 0.33 -21.13 -19.16
C ALA A 173 -0.26 -22.47 -19.64
N LEU A 174 -0.81 -23.27 -18.72
CA LEU A 174 -1.42 -24.57 -19.03
C LEU A 174 -2.65 -24.46 -19.97
N LYS A 175 -3.46 -23.41 -19.83
CA LYS A 175 -4.58 -23.15 -20.75
C LYS A 175 -4.12 -22.82 -22.16
N LYS A 176 -2.95 -22.18 -22.30
CA LYS A 176 -2.40 -21.78 -23.59
C LYS A 176 -1.79 -22.96 -24.34
N ASP A 177 -1.15 -23.86 -23.60
CA ASP A 177 -0.57 -25.12 -24.10
C ASP A 177 -1.64 -26.10 -24.58
N ASN A 178 -2.73 -26.28 -23.81
CA ASN A 178 -3.87 -27.12 -24.19
C ASN A 178 -4.77 -26.55 -25.31
N SER A 179 -4.45 -25.36 -25.84
CA SER A 179 -5.20 -24.70 -26.92
C SER A 179 -4.47 -24.71 -28.28
N GLN A 180 -3.32 -25.38 -28.35
CA GLN A 180 -2.61 -25.74 -29.59
C GLN A 180 -2.77 -27.23 -29.86
#